data_AF-W0VBE8-F1
#
_entry.id   AF-W0VBE8-F1
#
_cell.length_a   1.000
_cell.length_b   1.000
_cell.length_c   1.000
_cell.angle_alpha   90.00
_cell.angle_beta   90.00
_cell.angle_gamma   90.00
#
_symmetry.space_group_name_H-M   'P 1'
#
loop_
_entity.id
_entity.type
_entity.pdbx_description
1 polymer ?
#
loop_
_entity_poly.entity_id
_entity_poly.type
_entity_poly.pdbx_seq_one_letter_code
_entity_poly.pdbx_strand_id
1 'polypeptide(L)'
;MSVNHWTTPAVLHAQLLRLPDSGRLQAAHISGEALFPMTLNVRQPGAASLGEQFDEVRRWIRQLEEGTVKGYGCLIEWREINHRQLGRNRLPAQVMLADEVDAFRLIGRLADMRRFDQLAATTLAAFPQLAGWLECRPMTLLEQAPTWERMRAILQWFTGHPRPQLYLRQLDIAGVDGKFIETRKALLAELLDQVMPASAINAHAVGARQFEARYGLLVKPALIRFRLLDPGSYIGGLFA
;
A
#
# COMPACT_ATOMS: atom_id res chain seq x y z
N MET A 1 2.04 -26.90 30.81
CA MET A 1 2.76 -25.61 30.87
C MET A 1 1.92 -24.56 30.18
N SER A 2 1.16 -23.78 30.93
CA SER A 2 0.32 -22.71 30.40
C SER A 2 1.21 -21.59 29.88
N VAL A 3 1.35 -21.49 28.55
CA VAL A 3 2.11 -20.44 27.87
C VAL A 3 1.33 -19.13 28.02
N ASN A 4 1.57 -18.42 29.12
CA ASN A 4 0.98 -17.12 29.38
C ASN A 4 1.45 -16.12 28.31
N HIS A 5 0.58 -15.77 27.36
CA HIS A 5 0.83 -14.75 26.34
C HIS A 5 0.61 -13.35 26.94
N TRP A 6 1.56 -12.84 27.73
CA TRP A 6 1.58 -11.42 28.11
C TRP A 6 2.03 -10.58 26.91
N THR A 7 1.51 -9.35 26.78
CA THR A 7 1.95 -8.46 25.71
C THR A 7 3.38 -8.03 25.97
N THR A 8 4.29 -8.42 25.08
CA THR A 8 5.70 -7.97 25.10
C THR A 8 5.90 -6.82 24.12
N PRO A 9 7.02 -6.08 24.19
CA PRO A 9 7.37 -5.08 23.17
C PRO A 9 7.35 -5.64 21.74
N ALA A 10 7.75 -6.91 21.56
CA ALA A 10 7.71 -7.57 20.26
C ALA A 10 6.28 -7.77 19.74
N VAL A 11 5.32 -8.06 20.63
CA VAL A 11 3.90 -8.17 20.26
C VAL A 11 3.34 -6.80 19.87
N LEU A 12 3.68 -5.74 20.61
CA LEU A 12 3.27 -4.37 20.24
C LEU A 12 3.87 -3.95 18.90
N HIS A 13 5.15 -4.20 18.69
CA HIS A 13 5.82 -3.92 17.42
C HIS A 13 5.18 -4.71 16.25
N ALA A 14 4.84 -5.99 16.46
CA ALA A 14 4.16 -6.80 15.46
C ALA A 14 2.74 -6.30 15.15
N GLN A 15 2.00 -5.80 16.14
CA GLN A 15 0.69 -5.18 15.92
C GLN A 15 0.84 -3.89 15.09
N LEU A 16 1.85 -3.07 15.41
CA LEU A 16 2.12 -1.84 14.69
C LEU A 16 2.57 -2.05 13.25
N LEU A 17 3.38 -3.08 12.99
CA LEU A 17 3.80 -3.44 11.63
C LEU A 17 2.61 -3.79 10.71
N ARG A 18 1.52 -4.33 11.25
CA ARG A 18 0.33 -4.70 10.44
C ARG A 18 -0.43 -3.50 9.89
N LEU A 19 -0.36 -2.35 10.55
CA LEU A 19 -1.10 -1.15 10.16
C LEU A 19 -0.62 -0.56 8.82
N PRO A 20 0.69 -0.30 8.60
CA PRO A 20 1.17 0.13 7.29
C PRO A 20 1.12 -0.98 6.25
N ASP A 21 1.28 -2.26 6.61
CA ASP A 21 1.17 -3.36 5.65
C ASP A 21 -0.25 -3.48 5.07
N SER A 22 -1.28 -3.15 5.86
CA SER A 22 -2.66 -3.05 5.38
C SER A 22 -2.96 -1.76 4.63
N GLY A 23 -2.00 -0.81 4.55
CA GLY A 23 -2.19 0.50 3.94
C GLY A 23 -3.01 1.48 4.78
N ARG A 24 -3.48 1.08 5.96
CA ARG A 24 -4.43 1.86 6.77
C ARG A 24 -3.86 3.21 7.23
N LEU A 25 -2.58 3.25 7.59
CA LEU A 25 -1.93 4.49 8.01
C LEU A 25 -1.85 5.48 6.84
N GLN A 26 -1.43 5.00 5.68
CA GLN A 26 -1.31 5.81 4.47
C GLN A 26 -2.67 6.29 3.96
N ALA A 27 -3.71 5.43 4.02
CA ALA A 27 -5.07 5.81 3.66
C ALA A 27 -5.60 6.93 4.55
N ALA A 28 -5.45 6.79 5.88
CA ALA A 28 -5.86 7.82 6.82
C ALA A 28 -5.10 9.14 6.64
N HIS A 29 -3.81 9.07 6.31
CA HIS A 29 -3.01 10.25 5.99
C HIS A 29 -3.58 11.02 4.78
N ILE A 30 -4.08 10.31 3.75
CA ILE A 30 -4.71 10.94 2.58
C ILE A 30 -6.11 11.46 2.88
N SER A 31 -6.92 10.71 3.61
CA SER A 31 -8.31 11.10 3.92
C SER A 31 -8.42 12.16 5.02
N GLY A 32 -7.32 12.40 5.77
CA GLY A 32 -7.33 13.25 6.95
C GLY A 32 -8.04 12.60 8.14
N GLU A 33 -8.25 11.28 8.12
CA GLU A 33 -8.82 10.54 9.25
C GLU A 33 -7.86 10.60 10.44
N ALA A 34 -8.36 11.09 11.58
CA ALA A 34 -7.59 11.13 12.81
C ALA A 34 -7.48 9.73 13.43
N LEU A 35 -6.47 8.96 13.01
CA LEU A 35 -6.12 7.67 13.65
C LEU A 35 -5.39 7.83 14.98
N PHE A 36 -4.84 9.02 15.24
CA PHE A 36 -4.05 9.32 16.42
C PHE A 36 -4.78 10.31 17.34
N PRO A 37 -4.70 10.15 18.67
CA PRO A 37 -3.88 9.17 19.39
C PRO A 37 -4.43 7.74 19.30
N MET A 38 -3.52 6.78 19.07
CA MET A 38 -3.88 5.37 18.95
C MET A 38 -3.52 4.61 20.22
N THR A 39 -4.44 3.82 20.74
CA THR A 39 -4.23 2.99 21.93
C THR A 39 -4.09 1.51 21.57
N LEU A 40 -3.07 0.86 22.14
CA LEU A 40 -2.80 -0.57 22.02
C LEU A 40 -3.00 -1.25 23.38
N ASN A 41 -3.84 -2.28 23.40
CA ASN A 41 -4.13 -3.02 24.62
C ASN A 41 -2.95 -3.90 25.05
N VAL A 42 -2.55 -3.79 26.32
CA VAL A 42 -1.52 -4.63 26.94
C VAL A 42 -2.20 -5.76 27.69
N ARG A 43 -1.98 -7.00 27.25
CA ARG A 43 -2.46 -8.20 27.95
C ARG A 43 -1.60 -8.44 29.18
N GLN A 44 -2.24 -8.32 30.34
CA GLN A 44 -1.59 -8.36 31.66
C GLN A 44 -1.53 -9.79 32.24
N PRO A 45 -0.62 -10.04 33.20
CA PRO A 45 -0.64 -11.22 34.05
C PRO A 45 -1.96 -11.34 34.81
N GLY A 46 -2.48 -12.56 34.94
CA GLY A 46 -3.63 -12.85 35.81
C GLY A 46 -3.26 -12.80 37.29
N ALA A 47 -4.27 -12.75 38.17
CA ALA A 47 -4.08 -12.63 39.62
C ALA A 47 -3.18 -13.71 40.23
N ALA A 48 -3.24 -14.96 39.74
CA ALA A 48 -2.38 -16.05 40.20
C ALA A 48 -0.89 -15.79 39.89
N SER A 49 -0.57 -15.38 38.66
CA SER A 49 0.81 -15.08 38.25
C SER A 49 1.40 -13.86 38.97
N LEU A 50 0.57 -12.91 39.42
CA LEU A 50 1.03 -11.77 40.21
C LEU A 50 1.62 -12.20 41.56
N GLY A 51 1.04 -13.23 42.20
CA GLY A 51 1.54 -13.77 43.47
C GLY A 51 2.68 -14.79 43.31
N GLU A 52 2.58 -15.67 42.32
CA GLU A 52 3.50 -16.82 42.17
C GLU A 52 4.76 -16.50 41.35
N GLN A 53 4.71 -15.52 40.44
CA GLN A 53 5.76 -15.24 39.45
C GLN A 53 6.23 -13.77 39.51
N PHE A 54 6.43 -13.24 40.71
CA PHE A 54 6.69 -11.80 40.92
C PHE A 54 7.91 -11.27 40.15
N ASP A 55 9.02 -12.00 40.13
CA ASP A 55 10.23 -11.60 39.41
C ASP A 55 10.05 -11.60 37.88
N GLU A 56 9.17 -12.46 37.35
CA GLU A 56 8.81 -12.44 35.93
C GLU A 56 7.96 -11.23 35.59
N VAL A 57 7.00 -10.88 36.45
CA VAL A 57 6.16 -9.69 36.27
C VAL A 57 7.01 -8.42 36.31
N ARG A 58 7.96 -8.30 37.26
CA ARG A 58 8.86 -7.13 37.32
C ARG A 58 9.77 -7.03 36.09
N ARG A 59 10.30 -8.16 35.60
CA ARG A 59 11.11 -8.18 34.37
C ARG A 59 10.28 -7.77 33.16
N TRP A 60 9.04 -8.26 33.06
CA TRP A 60 8.11 -7.90 32.00
C TRP A 60 7.76 -6.40 32.00
N ILE A 61 7.51 -5.79 33.16
CA ILE A 61 7.27 -4.35 33.28
C ILE A 61 8.47 -3.55 32.79
N ARG A 62 9.69 -3.89 33.23
CA ARG A 62 10.91 -3.21 32.76
C ARG A 62 11.12 -3.36 31.25
N GLN A 63 10.86 -4.55 30.70
CA GLN A 63 10.95 -4.77 29.26
C GLN A 63 9.96 -3.88 28.49
N LEU A 64 8.73 -3.70 28.99
CA LEU A 64 7.77 -2.79 28.39
C LEU A 64 8.21 -1.34 28.48
N GLU A 65 8.70 -0.89 29.64
CA GLU A 65 9.24 0.46 29.82
C GLU A 65 10.43 0.71 28.88
N GLU A 66 11.46 -0.13 28.90
CA GLU A 66 12.64 0.00 28.04
C GLU A 66 12.31 -0.08 26.55
N GLY A 67 11.29 -0.88 26.17
CA GLY A 67 10.85 -1.05 24.79
C GLY A 67 10.02 0.12 24.26
N THR A 68 9.25 0.81 25.10
CA THR A 68 8.36 1.92 24.71
C THR A 68 8.96 3.30 24.99
N VAL A 69 9.81 3.44 26.02
CA VAL A 69 10.43 4.71 26.45
C VAL A 69 11.66 5.08 25.60
N LYS A 70 11.89 4.43 24.45
CA LYS A 70 12.95 4.82 23.48
C LYS A 70 12.78 6.21 22.84
N GLY A 71 11.93 7.08 23.39
CA GLY A 71 11.91 8.52 23.10
C GLY A 71 11.01 8.97 21.95
N TYR A 72 10.12 8.10 21.47
CA TYR A 72 9.30 8.36 20.28
C TYR A 72 7.81 8.51 20.61
N GLY A 73 7.46 9.30 21.63
CA GLY A 73 6.05 9.68 21.88
C GLY A 73 5.10 8.55 22.34
N CYS A 74 5.62 7.37 22.70
CA CYS A 74 4.84 6.30 23.31
C CYS A 74 4.60 6.58 24.81
N LEU A 75 3.34 6.57 25.22
CA LEU A 75 2.95 6.73 26.62
C LEU A 75 2.35 5.42 27.13
N ILE A 76 2.84 4.90 28.25
CA ILE A 76 2.22 3.77 28.94
C ILE A 76 1.14 4.32 29.87
N GLU A 77 -0.09 3.83 29.70
CA GLU A 77 -1.16 4.05 30.67
C GLU A 77 -1.08 3.00 31.77
N TRP A 78 -1.03 3.46 33.02
CA TRP A 78 -0.88 2.62 34.19
C TRP A 78 -2.20 2.45 34.92
N ARG A 79 -2.53 1.20 35.27
CA ARG A 79 -3.67 0.88 36.11
C ARG A 79 -3.21 0.47 37.50
N GLU A 80 -3.77 1.10 38.53
CA GLU A 80 -3.60 0.67 39.91
C GLU A 80 -4.37 -0.63 40.17
N ILE A 81 -3.69 -1.60 40.76
CA ILE A 81 -4.26 -2.85 41.23
C ILE A 81 -3.99 -3.00 42.73
N ASN A 82 -5.02 -3.44 43.45
CA ASN A 82 -4.92 -3.81 44.85
C ASN A 82 -4.81 -5.32 44.96
N HIS A 83 -3.61 -5.82 45.26
CA HIS A 83 -3.39 -7.24 45.47
C HIS A 83 -3.22 -7.55 46.96
N ARG A 84 -3.93 -8.57 47.46
CA ARG A 84 -4.00 -8.89 48.90
C ARG A 84 -2.63 -9.17 49.54
N GLN A 85 -1.68 -9.71 48.78
CA GLN A 85 -0.32 -10.02 49.26
C GLN A 85 0.72 -8.95 48.92
N LEU A 86 0.50 -8.13 47.88
CA LEU A 86 1.51 -7.21 47.34
C LEU A 86 1.14 -5.73 47.54
N GLY A 87 -0.01 -5.43 48.14
CA GLY A 87 -0.50 -4.07 48.33
C GLY A 87 -0.92 -3.39 47.02
N ARG A 88 -0.81 -2.05 46.99
CA ARG A 88 -1.05 -1.22 45.80
C ARG A 88 0.12 -1.34 44.83
N ASN A 89 -0.14 -1.89 43.65
CA ASN A 89 0.82 -1.92 42.54
C ASN A 89 0.23 -1.25 41.30
N ARG A 90 1.09 -0.83 40.38
CA ARG A 90 0.69 -0.31 39.07
C ARG A 90 1.11 -1.30 38.00
N LEU A 91 0.19 -1.62 37.08
CA LEU A 91 0.46 -2.45 35.92
C LEU A 91 0.19 -1.67 34.63
N PRO A 92 1.01 -1.86 33.58
CA PRO A 92 0.77 -1.24 32.28
C PRO A 92 -0.50 -1.83 31.67
N ALA A 93 -1.49 -0.99 31.39
CA ALA A 93 -2.80 -1.38 30.85
C ALA A 93 -2.90 -1.15 29.35
N GLN A 94 -2.40 0.00 28.88
CA GLN A 94 -2.41 0.37 27.47
C GLN A 94 -1.10 1.08 27.11
N VAL A 95 -0.76 1.04 25.83
CA VAL A 95 0.28 1.90 25.24
C VAL A 95 -0.40 2.83 24.26
N MET A 96 -0.21 4.12 24.43
CA MET A 96 -0.74 5.17 23.57
C MET A 96 0.37 5.72 22.68
N LEU A 97 0.09 5.85 21.40
CA LEU A 97 0.90 6.55 20.43
C LEU A 97 0.26 7.90 20.15
N ALA A 98 1.00 8.98 20.39
CA ALA A 98 0.49 10.33 20.23
C ALA A 98 0.31 10.73 18.77
N ASP A 99 1.23 10.30 17.90
CA ASP A 99 1.31 10.76 16.50
C ASP A 99 1.71 9.63 15.52
N GLU A 100 1.36 9.82 14.25
CA GLU A 100 1.66 8.89 13.15
C GLU A 100 3.16 8.77 12.89
N VAL A 101 3.89 9.88 12.97
CA VAL A 101 5.33 9.93 12.72
C VAL A 101 6.07 9.03 13.71
N ASP A 102 5.62 9.04 14.97
CA ASP A 102 6.16 8.22 16.03
C ASP A 102 5.86 6.74 15.82
N ALA A 103 4.66 6.40 15.35
CA ALA A 103 4.33 5.03 14.95
C ALA A 103 5.25 4.53 13.82
N PHE A 104 5.45 5.32 12.76
CA PHE A 104 6.35 4.98 11.64
C PHE A 104 7.82 4.90 12.05
N ARG A 105 8.25 5.76 12.99
CA ARG A 105 9.60 5.75 13.52
C ARG A 105 9.86 4.50 14.37
N LEU A 106 8.89 4.09 15.19
CA LEU A 106 9.01 2.92 16.05
C LEU A 106 9.17 1.62 15.27
N ILE A 107 8.49 1.51 14.11
CA ILE A 107 8.62 0.35 13.21
C ILE A 107 9.79 0.47 12.21
N GLY A 108 10.54 1.57 12.24
CA GLY A 108 11.66 1.81 11.32
C GLY A 108 11.26 2.07 9.86
N ARG A 109 10.01 2.46 9.59
CA ARG A 109 9.48 2.68 8.22
C ARG A 109 9.20 4.15 7.90
N LEU A 110 9.88 5.06 8.59
CA LEU A 110 9.76 6.50 8.33
C LEU A 110 10.15 6.89 6.90
N ALA A 111 11.09 6.15 6.28
CA ALA A 111 11.46 6.35 4.89
C ALA A 111 10.33 5.99 3.92
N ASP A 112 9.58 4.92 4.19
CA ASP A 112 8.43 4.51 3.39
C ASP A 112 7.31 5.56 3.46
N MET A 113 7.05 6.10 4.65
CA MET A 113 6.09 7.20 4.86
C MET A 113 6.47 8.41 4.01
N ARG A 114 7.69 8.94 4.16
CA ARG A 114 8.14 10.11 3.38
C ARG A 114 8.08 9.88 1.88
N ARG A 115 8.40 8.66 1.44
CA ARG A 115 8.33 8.27 0.03
C ARG A 115 6.88 8.25 -0.46
N PHE A 116 5.96 7.70 0.33
CA PHE A 116 4.53 7.74 0.04
C PHE A 116 4.05 9.19 -0.09
N ASP A 117 4.37 10.04 0.88
CA ASP A 117 3.92 11.44 0.91
C ASP A 117 4.41 12.19 -0.34
N GLN A 118 5.68 12.00 -0.72
CA GLN A 118 6.24 12.61 -1.91
C GLN A 118 5.53 12.13 -3.19
N LEU A 119 5.27 10.82 -3.31
CA LEU A 119 4.58 10.25 -4.46
C LEU A 119 3.11 10.69 -4.52
N ALA A 120 2.43 10.71 -3.38
CA ALA A 120 1.04 11.13 -3.28
C ALA A 120 0.90 12.62 -3.62
N ALA A 121 1.72 13.49 -3.03
CA ALA A 121 1.71 14.92 -3.30
C ALA A 121 1.97 15.23 -4.79
N THR A 122 3.00 14.62 -5.38
CA THR A 122 3.31 14.82 -6.81
C THR A 122 2.24 14.24 -7.74
N THR A 123 1.55 13.17 -7.33
CA THR A 123 0.43 12.59 -8.07
C THR A 123 -0.80 13.47 -8.00
N LEU A 124 -1.19 13.92 -6.80
CA LEU A 124 -2.39 14.74 -6.59
C LEU A 124 -2.25 16.16 -7.16
N ALA A 125 -1.03 16.70 -7.20
CA ALA A 125 -0.76 17.96 -7.87
C ALA A 125 -1.04 17.90 -9.39
N ALA A 126 -0.81 16.73 -10.02
CA ALA A 126 -1.06 16.53 -11.45
C ALA A 126 -2.46 15.97 -11.74
N PHE A 127 -2.98 15.12 -10.86
CA PHE A 127 -4.24 14.38 -11.04
C PHE A 127 -5.05 14.37 -9.73
N PRO A 128 -5.73 15.49 -9.37
CA PRO A 128 -6.49 15.58 -8.13
C PRO A 128 -7.58 14.50 -7.99
N GLN A 129 -8.18 14.07 -9.10
CA GLN A 129 -9.17 12.99 -9.14
C GLN A 129 -8.67 11.62 -8.62
N LEU A 130 -7.36 11.43 -8.46
CA LEU A 130 -6.80 10.17 -7.94
C LEU A 130 -6.82 10.07 -6.39
N ALA A 131 -7.29 11.08 -5.67
CA ALA A 131 -7.35 11.07 -4.21
C ALA A 131 -8.04 9.81 -3.64
N GLY A 132 -9.24 9.49 -4.12
CA GLY A 132 -9.95 8.28 -3.66
C GLY A 132 -9.25 6.98 -4.04
N TRP A 133 -8.53 6.95 -5.17
CA TRP A 133 -7.74 5.77 -5.54
C TRP A 133 -6.54 5.58 -4.61
N LEU A 134 -5.86 6.66 -4.24
CA LEU A 134 -4.74 6.62 -3.29
C LEU A 134 -5.15 6.20 -1.89
N GLU A 135 -6.35 6.60 -1.45
CA GLU A 135 -6.94 6.15 -0.18
C GLU A 135 -7.23 4.65 -0.21
N CYS A 136 -7.81 4.14 -1.30
CA CYS A 136 -8.12 2.71 -1.43
C CYS A 136 -6.88 1.83 -1.66
N ARG A 137 -5.85 2.33 -2.37
CA ARG A 137 -4.69 1.54 -2.82
C ARG A 137 -3.33 2.18 -2.51
N PRO A 138 -3.05 2.57 -1.26
CA PRO A 138 -1.80 3.26 -0.93
C PRO A 138 -0.57 2.35 -1.08
N MET A 139 -0.70 1.05 -0.78
CA MET A 139 0.40 0.10 -0.91
C MET A 139 0.81 -0.13 -2.37
N THR A 140 -0.16 -0.14 -3.29
CA THR A 140 0.13 -0.26 -4.72
C THR A 140 0.98 0.91 -5.22
N LEU A 141 0.76 2.12 -4.70
CA LEU A 141 1.61 3.28 -5.00
C LEU A 141 3.06 3.06 -4.56
N LEU A 142 3.26 2.59 -3.32
CA LEU A 142 4.59 2.32 -2.76
C LEU A 142 5.32 1.20 -3.54
N GLU A 143 4.63 0.13 -3.90
CA GLU A 143 5.18 -0.97 -4.70
C GLU A 143 5.62 -0.50 -6.09
N GLN A 144 4.83 0.35 -6.73
CA GLN A 144 5.12 0.87 -8.07
C GLN A 144 6.05 2.09 -8.06
N ALA A 145 6.51 2.54 -6.89
CA ALA A 145 7.33 3.73 -6.73
C ALA A 145 8.54 3.84 -7.69
N PRO A 146 9.32 2.76 -7.98
CA PRO A 146 10.45 2.85 -8.92
C PRO A 146 10.02 3.16 -10.37
N THR A 147 8.78 2.84 -10.72
CA THR A 147 8.23 3.00 -12.07
C THR A 147 7.11 4.03 -12.15
N TRP A 148 6.83 4.73 -11.05
CA TRP A 148 5.67 5.59 -10.93
C TRP A 148 5.73 6.81 -11.85
N GLU A 149 6.92 7.38 -12.06
CA GLU A 149 7.10 8.47 -13.02
C GLU A 149 6.70 8.08 -14.46
N ARG A 150 6.97 6.83 -14.86
CA ARG A 150 6.51 6.30 -16.15
C ARG A 150 4.99 6.14 -16.20
N MET A 151 4.38 5.71 -15.09
CA MET A 151 2.92 5.64 -14.97
C MET A 151 2.29 7.04 -15.12
N ARG A 152 2.83 8.04 -14.43
CA ARG A 152 2.39 9.45 -14.53
C ARG A 152 2.52 9.98 -15.96
N ALA A 153 3.63 9.69 -16.64
CA ALA A 153 3.82 10.08 -18.04
C ALA A 153 2.76 9.46 -18.97
N ILE A 154 2.37 8.20 -18.74
CA ILE A 154 1.29 7.56 -19.50
C ILE A 154 -0.04 8.27 -19.24
N LEU A 155 -0.40 8.52 -17.98
CA LEU A 155 -1.64 9.23 -17.63
C LEU A 155 -1.69 10.63 -18.26
N GLN A 156 -0.57 11.35 -18.23
CA GLN A 156 -0.45 12.67 -18.84
C GLN A 156 -0.59 12.60 -20.37
N TRP A 157 -0.01 11.58 -21.01
CA TRP A 157 -0.13 11.41 -22.45
C TRP A 157 -1.57 11.13 -22.88
N PHE A 158 -2.27 10.22 -22.18
CA PHE A 158 -3.66 9.86 -22.50
C PHE A 158 -4.65 10.99 -22.24
N THR A 159 -4.42 11.82 -21.21
CA THR A 159 -5.25 13.01 -20.98
C THR A 159 -5.11 14.05 -22.09
N GLY A 160 -3.92 14.19 -22.68
CA GLY A 160 -3.69 15.06 -23.83
C GLY A 160 -4.17 14.49 -25.17
N HIS A 161 -4.30 13.16 -25.29
CA HIS A 161 -4.66 12.47 -26.54
C HIS A 161 -5.86 11.52 -26.32
N PRO A 162 -7.07 12.06 -26.12
CA PRO A 162 -8.26 11.23 -25.97
C PRO A 162 -8.54 10.47 -27.27
N ARG A 163 -8.65 9.13 -27.17
CA ARG A 163 -8.92 8.22 -28.30
C ARG A 163 -7.93 8.38 -29.47
N PRO A 164 -6.65 8.04 -29.26
CA PRO A 164 -5.59 8.36 -30.21
C PRO A 164 -5.67 7.58 -31.53
N GLN A 165 -6.40 6.45 -31.59
CA GLN A 165 -6.44 5.55 -32.75
C GLN A 165 -5.04 5.11 -33.21
N LEU A 166 -4.14 4.90 -32.24
CA LEU A 166 -2.77 4.43 -32.47
C LEU A 166 -2.61 3.01 -31.91
N TYR A 167 -1.68 2.24 -32.49
CA TYR A 167 -1.22 1.02 -31.85
C TYR A 167 -0.42 1.36 -30.59
N LEU A 168 -0.46 0.48 -29.59
CA LEU A 168 0.26 0.66 -28.33
C LEU A 168 1.78 0.88 -28.51
N ARG A 169 2.37 0.33 -29.58
CA ARG A 169 3.79 0.52 -29.93
C ARG A 169 4.12 1.87 -30.59
N GLN A 170 3.11 2.60 -31.03
CA GLN A 170 3.26 3.93 -31.66
C GLN A 170 3.13 5.05 -30.64
N LEU A 171 2.88 4.72 -29.37
CA LEU A 171 2.79 5.71 -28.30
C LEU A 171 4.18 6.28 -28.04
N ASP A 172 4.38 7.54 -28.43
CA ASP A 172 5.62 8.27 -28.18
C ASP A 172 5.61 8.85 -26.76
N ILE A 173 5.94 8.00 -25.79
CA ILE A 173 6.00 8.34 -24.37
C ILE A 173 7.41 8.06 -23.88
N ALA A 174 8.10 9.12 -23.43
CA ALA A 174 9.48 9.04 -23.00
C ALA A 174 9.69 7.99 -21.89
N GLY A 175 10.61 7.04 -22.13
CA GLY A 175 10.97 6.00 -21.16
C GLY A 175 9.93 4.88 -20.97
N VAL A 176 8.86 4.86 -21.80
CA VAL A 176 7.80 3.84 -21.75
C VAL A 176 7.84 3.01 -23.01
N ASP A 177 8.13 1.71 -22.86
CA ASP A 177 8.02 0.75 -23.95
C ASP A 177 6.64 0.08 -23.93
N GLY A 178 6.25 -0.53 -25.06
CA GLY A 178 4.96 -1.21 -25.14
C GLY A 178 4.78 -2.37 -24.16
N LYS A 179 5.86 -3.06 -23.76
CA LYS A 179 5.79 -4.16 -22.77
C LYS A 179 5.48 -3.60 -21.39
N PHE A 180 5.93 -2.39 -21.06
CA PHE A 180 5.61 -1.71 -19.82
C PHE A 180 4.09 -1.51 -19.67
N ILE A 181 3.43 -0.99 -20.71
CA ILE A 181 1.97 -0.78 -20.71
C ILE A 181 1.24 -2.12 -20.68
N GLU A 182 1.63 -3.08 -21.53
CA GLU A 182 1.01 -4.42 -21.60
C GLU A 182 0.99 -5.15 -20.25
N THR A 183 2.10 -5.13 -19.51
CA THR A 183 2.21 -5.79 -18.21
C THR A 183 1.41 -5.11 -17.10
N ARG A 184 0.99 -3.85 -17.30
CA ARG A 184 0.31 -3.02 -16.29
C ARG A 184 -1.08 -2.54 -16.72
N LYS A 185 -1.66 -3.14 -17.76
CA LYS A 185 -2.98 -2.76 -18.30
C LYS A 185 -4.08 -2.70 -17.23
N ALA A 186 -4.11 -3.61 -16.28
CA ALA A 186 -5.11 -3.60 -15.21
C ALA A 186 -4.99 -2.35 -14.32
N LEU A 187 -3.78 -2.07 -13.82
CA LEU A 187 -3.51 -0.89 -12.99
C LEU A 187 -3.71 0.41 -13.77
N LEU A 188 -3.22 0.47 -15.01
CA LEU A 188 -3.43 1.61 -15.89
C LEU A 188 -4.91 1.85 -16.15
N ALA A 189 -5.71 0.79 -16.28
CA ALA A 189 -7.13 0.95 -16.49
C ALA A 189 -7.82 1.57 -15.26
N GLU A 190 -7.50 1.09 -14.06
CA GLU A 190 -8.03 1.66 -12.82
C GLU A 190 -7.72 3.16 -12.69
N LEU A 191 -6.51 3.58 -13.07
CA LEU A 191 -6.09 4.99 -12.99
C LEU A 191 -6.69 5.84 -14.11
N LEU A 192 -6.65 5.36 -15.36
CA LEU A 192 -7.20 6.08 -16.52
C LEU A 192 -8.71 6.24 -16.42
N ASP A 193 -9.42 5.30 -15.81
CA ASP A 193 -10.86 5.41 -15.59
C ASP A 193 -11.26 6.58 -14.69
N GLN A 194 -10.38 6.96 -13.75
CA GLN A 194 -10.58 8.14 -12.90
C GLN A 194 -10.12 9.43 -13.60
N VAL A 195 -9.03 9.34 -14.37
CA VAL A 195 -8.33 10.49 -14.91
C VAL A 195 -8.91 10.98 -16.24
N MET A 196 -9.40 10.08 -17.09
CA MET A 196 -9.94 10.44 -18.39
C MET A 196 -11.41 10.84 -18.32
N PRO A 197 -11.87 11.73 -19.23
CA PRO A 197 -13.29 12.03 -19.32
C PRO A 197 -14.08 10.80 -19.76
N ALA A 198 -15.26 10.60 -19.18
CA ALA A 198 -16.14 9.46 -19.49
C ALA A 198 -16.49 9.36 -20.99
N SER A 199 -16.52 10.50 -21.70
CA SER A 199 -16.74 10.55 -23.16
C SER A 199 -15.60 9.93 -23.96
N ALA A 200 -14.38 9.90 -23.44
CA ALA A 200 -13.22 9.31 -24.11
C ALA A 200 -13.07 7.81 -23.81
N ILE A 201 -13.72 7.31 -22.75
CA ILE A 201 -13.70 5.90 -22.35
C ILE A 201 -14.84 5.14 -23.03
N ASN A 202 -14.55 3.96 -23.60
CA ASN A 202 -15.59 3.05 -24.04
C ASN A 202 -16.08 2.19 -22.87
N ALA A 203 -17.27 2.53 -22.34
CA ALA A 203 -17.88 1.83 -21.20
C ALA A 203 -18.17 0.34 -21.46
N HIS A 204 -18.38 -0.06 -22.72
CA HIS A 204 -18.67 -1.45 -23.09
C HIS A 204 -17.42 -2.34 -23.13
N ALA A 205 -16.24 -1.74 -23.26
CA ALA A 205 -14.96 -2.45 -23.26
C ALA A 205 -14.48 -2.63 -21.81
N VAL A 206 -14.61 -3.85 -21.28
CA VAL A 206 -14.31 -4.16 -19.86
C VAL A 206 -13.13 -5.12 -19.74
N GLY A 207 -12.27 -4.84 -18.75
CA GLY A 207 -11.13 -5.68 -18.38
C GLY A 207 -9.87 -5.44 -19.22
N ALA A 208 -8.74 -5.97 -18.73
CA ALA A 208 -7.42 -5.72 -19.31
C ALA A 208 -7.26 -6.21 -20.75
N ARG A 209 -8.03 -7.21 -21.19
CA ARG A 209 -8.01 -7.72 -22.58
C ARG A 209 -8.63 -6.74 -23.58
N GLN A 210 -9.49 -5.85 -23.11
CA GLN A 210 -10.16 -4.83 -23.94
C GLN A 210 -9.57 -3.44 -23.67
N PHE A 211 -8.39 -3.35 -23.07
CA PHE A 211 -7.72 -2.09 -22.74
C PHE A 211 -7.61 -1.19 -23.98
N GLU A 212 -7.20 -1.75 -25.11
CA GLU A 212 -7.07 -1.01 -26.36
C GLU A 212 -8.41 -0.43 -26.81
N ALA A 213 -9.45 -1.26 -26.85
CA ALA A 213 -10.80 -0.81 -27.22
C ALA A 213 -11.39 0.20 -26.22
N ARG A 214 -11.03 0.09 -24.93
CA ARG A 214 -11.50 0.97 -23.86
C ARG A 214 -10.96 2.39 -24.01
N TYR A 215 -9.70 2.54 -24.37
CA TYR A 215 -9.02 3.85 -24.49
C TYR A 215 -8.84 4.32 -25.93
N GLY A 216 -9.47 3.66 -26.91
CA GLY A 216 -9.44 4.06 -28.31
C GLY A 216 -8.08 3.83 -28.99
N LEU A 217 -7.34 2.81 -28.58
CA LEU A 217 -6.15 2.30 -29.28
C LEU A 217 -6.55 1.28 -30.35
N LEU A 218 -5.70 1.12 -31.36
CA LEU A 218 -5.85 0.09 -32.38
C LEU A 218 -5.46 -1.28 -31.83
N VAL A 219 -6.32 -2.27 -32.08
CA VAL A 219 -6.05 -3.67 -31.78
C VAL A 219 -5.18 -4.25 -32.87
N LYS A 220 -4.20 -5.09 -32.49
CA LYS A 220 -3.39 -5.81 -33.49
C LYS A 220 -4.29 -6.64 -34.40
N PRO A 221 -4.10 -6.57 -35.72
CA PRO A 221 -4.85 -7.43 -36.64
C PRO A 221 -4.55 -8.90 -36.31
N ALA A 222 -5.57 -9.75 -36.43
CA ALA A 222 -5.41 -11.18 -36.25
C ALA A 222 -4.44 -11.72 -37.31
N LEU A 223 -3.31 -12.27 -36.87
CA LEU A 223 -2.36 -12.90 -37.77
C LEU A 223 -2.88 -14.30 -38.12
N ILE A 224 -3.15 -14.54 -39.40
CA ILE A 224 -3.50 -15.86 -39.91
C ILE A 224 -2.20 -16.56 -40.29
N ARG A 225 -1.93 -17.71 -39.66
CA ARG A 225 -0.80 -18.54 -40.07
C ARG A 225 -1.17 -19.24 -41.36
N PHE A 226 -0.65 -18.73 -42.47
CA PHE A 226 -0.79 -19.37 -43.76
C PHE A 226 0.31 -20.42 -43.94
N ARG A 227 -0.07 -21.64 -44.35
CA ARG A 227 0.87 -22.71 -44.71
C ARG A 227 0.52 -23.20 -46.11
N LEU A 228 1.46 -23.09 -47.04
CA LEU A 228 1.33 -23.76 -48.32
C LEU A 228 1.57 -25.26 -48.11
N LEU A 229 0.61 -26.06 -48.55
CA LEU A 229 0.70 -27.53 -48.52
C LEU A 229 1.35 -28.09 -49.78
N ASP A 230 1.35 -27.31 -50.86
CA ASP A 230 1.98 -27.66 -52.12
C ASP A 230 3.42 -27.12 -52.18
N PRO A 231 4.44 -28.00 -52.31
CA PRO A 231 5.84 -27.60 -52.45
C PRO A 231 6.15 -26.80 -53.73
N GLY A 232 5.30 -26.89 -54.76
CA GLY A 232 5.48 -26.16 -56.03
C GLY A 232 4.88 -24.75 -56.03
N SER A 233 4.15 -24.37 -54.99
CA SER A 233 3.46 -23.09 -54.88
C SER A 233 4.25 -22.09 -54.03
N TYR A 234 4.17 -20.79 -54.36
CA TYR A 234 4.78 -19.71 -53.59
C TYR A 234 3.82 -18.50 -53.47
N ILE A 235 3.98 -17.69 -52.42
CA ILE A 235 3.22 -16.44 -52.26
C ILE A 235 3.99 -15.33 -52.97
N GLY A 236 3.43 -14.79 -54.06
CA GLY A 236 4.03 -13.66 -54.76
C GLY A 236 4.29 -12.48 -53.84
N GLY A 237 5.55 -12.03 -53.76
CA GLY A 237 5.96 -10.84 -52.98
C GLY A 237 6.45 -11.11 -51.56
N LEU A 238 6.45 -12.36 -51.07
CA LEU A 238 7.06 -12.74 -49.78
C LEU A 238 8.06 -13.87 -50.05
N PHE A 239 9.35 -13.48 -50.06
CA PHE A 239 10.59 -14.22 -50.36
C PHE A 239 11.00 -14.30 -51.84
N ALA A 240 12.20 -13.76 -52.09
CA ALA A 240 13.15 -14.26 -53.07
C ALA A 240 14.12 -15.22 -52.35
#